data_AF-A0A7L0UNA3-F1
#
_entry.id   AF-A0A7L0UNA3-F1
#
_cell.length_a   1.000
_cell.length_b   1.000
_cell.length_c   1.000
_cell.angle_alpha   90.00
_cell.angle_beta   90.00
_cell.angle_gamma   90.00
#
_symmetry.space_group_name_H-M   'P 1'
#
loop_
_entity.id
_entity.type
_entity.pdbx_description
1 polymer ?
#
loop_
_entity_poly.entity_id
_entity_poly.type
_entity_poly.pdbx_seq_one_letter_code
_entity_poly.pdbx_strand_id
1 'polypeptide(L)'
;LFLATLTYDTLRFEYEDFPETKEPVWILGRKYSVFTEKEEILLDVTSRLWFTYRKNFPAIGGTGPTSDTGWGCMLRCGQMIFAQALVCRHLGRDWRWIKGKGQTDNYFNVLNAFIDKKDSYYSIHQIAQMGVGEGKSIGQWYGPNTVAQVLKKLATFDTWSSLAVHIAMDNTVVMEEIRWLCQSNFPCAGAAACPAVESEVRCNGYPEDVEVRDRLSLWKPLVLLIPLRLGLTEINEAYIETLKHCFMMPQSLGVIGGKPNSAHYFIGYVGEELIYLDPHTTQPAVEPNDSGCLADESFHCQHPPCRMSIAELDPSIAVVCSC
;
A
#
# COMPACT_ATOMS: atom_id res chain seq x y z
N LEU A 1 13.64 -28.25 9.47
CA LEU A 1 12.80 -27.13 9.00
C LEU A 1 12.78 -25.92 9.94
N PHE A 2 12.78 -26.07 11.27
CA PHE A 2 12.73 -24.93 12.22
C PHE A 2 13.94 -23.98 12.19
N LEU A 3 15.14 -24.47 11.86
CA LEU A 3 16.37 -23.64 11.85
C LEU A 3 16.49 -22.74 10.62
N ALA A 4 15.88 -23.10 9.48
CA ALA A 4 15.98 -22.33 8.24
C ALA A 4 15.00 -21.13 8.20
N THR A 5 13.96 -21.13 9.04
CA THR A 5 12.98 -20.02 9.11
C THR A 5 13.45 -18.86 9.98
N LEU A 6 14.35 -19.09 10.94
CA LEU A 6 14.88 -18.04 11.81
C LEU A 6 15.94 -17.15 11.14
N THR A 7 16.59 -17.63 10.08
CA THR A 7 17.63 -16.85 9.36
C THR A 7 17.06 -15.68 8.56
N TYR A 8 15.74 -15.65 8.34
CA TYR A 8 15.03 -14.57 7.65
C TYR A 8 14.35 -13.58 8.61
N ASP A 9 14.50 -13.77 9.93
CA ASP A 9 13.97 -12.88 10.97
C ASP A 9 15.09 -11.91 11.40
N THR A 10 15.44 -10.98 10.51
CA THR A 10 16.59 -10.07 10.67
C THR A 10 16.30 -8.88 11.60
N LEU A 11 15.03 -8.59 11.88
CA LEU A 11 14.60 -7.48 12.76
C LEU A 11 14.82 -7.71 14.26
N ARG A 12 15.36 -8.86 14.67
CA ARG A 12 15.55 -9.18 16.09
C ARG A 12 16.75 -8.51 16.74
N PHE A 13 17.55 -7.74 16.00
CA PHE A 13 18.81 -7.19 16.49
C PHE A 13 18.83 -5.66 16.39
N GLU A 14 19.10 -5.02 17.54
CA GLU A 14 19.44 -3.61 17.82
C GLU A 14 18.73 -2.49 17.01
N TYR A 15 17.98 -1.64 17.72
CA TYR A 15 17.41 -0.42 17.15
C TYR A 15 18.19 0.80 17.65
N GLU A 16 18.65 1.62 16.71
CA GLU A 16 19.19 2.94 17.03
C GLU A 16 18.08 3.98 17.06
N ASP A 17 18.14 4.88 18.06
CA ASP A 17 17.29 6.07 18.09
C ASP A 17 17.58 6.99 16.89
N PHE A 18 16.66 7.93 16.60
CA PHE A 18 16.91 8.96 15.59
C PHE A 18 18.18 9.76 15.92
N PRO A 19 19.03 10.05 14.92
CA PRO A 19 20.21 10.86 15.12
C PRO A 19 19.78 12.28 15.49
N GLU A 20 20.42 12.87 16.50
CA GLU A 20 20.21 14.28 16.86
C GLU A 20 20.86 15.19 15.81
N THR A 21 20.12 15.46 14.73
CA THR A 21 20.58 16.27 13.59
C THR A 21 19.67 17.47 13.34
N LYS A 22 20.26 18.52 12.75
CA LYS A 22 19.52 19.69 12.24
C LYS A 22 18.83 19.42 10.91
N GLU A 23 19.16 18.31 10.26
CA GLU A 23 18.51 17.89 9.03
C GLU A 23 17.02 17.58 9.27
N PRO A 24 16.12 18.04 8.39
CA PRO A 24 14.71 17.76 8.54
C PRO A 24 14.41 16.28 8.29
N VAL A 25 13.51 15.72 9.09
CA VAL A 25 12.95 14.40 8.87
C VAL A 25 11.73 14.54 7.98
N TRP A 26 11.71 13.86 6.84
CA TRP A 26 10.55 13.82 5.97
C TRP A 26 9.89 12.46 6.06
N ILE A 27 8.58 12.41 6.30
CA ILE A 27 7.77 11.19 6.28
C ILE A 27 6.52 11.46 5.44
N LEU A 28 6.41 10.79 4.28
CA LEU A 28 5.23 10.80 3.41
C LEU A 28 4.58 12.20 3.25
N GLY A 29 5.36 13.16 2.75
CA GLY A 29 4.91 14.54 2.49
C GLY A 29 4.87 15.48 3.70
N ARG A 30 5.25 15.01 4.89
CA ARG A 30 5.31 15.81 6.12
C ARG A 30 6.76 16.02 6.55
N LYS A 31 7.08 17.25 6.93
CA LYS A 31 8.41 17.67 7.43
C LYS A 31 8.35 17.78 8.95
N TYR A 32 9.39 17.30 9.61
CA TYR A 32 9.54 17.32 11.05
C TYR A 32 10.96 17.74 11.45
N SER A 33 11.10 18.24 12.67
CA SER A 33 12.37 18.54 13.34
C SER A 33 12.57 17.58 14.52
N VAL A 34 13.69 16.84 14.54
CA VAL A 34 14.01 15.87 15.60
C VAL A 34 14.06 16.53 16.99
N PHE A 35 14.48 17.79 17.08
CA PHE A 35 14.62 18.50 18.35
C PHE A 35 13.29 18.89 19.00
N THR A 36 12.27 19.14 18.19
CA THR A 36 11.00 19.73 18.65
C THR A 36 9.82 18.80 18.47
N GLU A 37 9.91 17.83 17.56
CA GLU A 37 8.78 17.02 17.08
C GLU A 37 9.09 15.51 17.12
N LYS A 38 9.96 15.07 18.03
CA LYS A 38 10.39 13.66 18.15
C LYS A 38 9.19 12.73 18.38
N GLU A 39 8.25 13.13 19.24
CA GLU A 39 7.07 12.32 19.54
C GLU A 39 6.12 12.24 18.34
N GLU A 40 5.96 13.32 17.58
CA GLU A 40 5.16 13.39 16.37
C GLU A 40 5.74 12.53 15.24
N ILE A 41 7.08 12.50 15.11
CA ILE A 41 7.79 11.60 14.19
C ILE A 41 7.46 10.14 14.55
N LEU A 42 7.68 9.75 15.81
CA LEU A 42 7.44 8.38 16.27
C LEU A 42 5.96 7.99 16.14
N LEU A 43 5.05 8.91 16.46
CA LEU A 43 3.62 8.70 16.32
C LEU A 43 3.22 8.50 14.85
N ASP A 44 3.76 9.30 13.92
CA ASP A 44 3.45 9.15 12.49
C ASP A 44 3.96 7.84 11.89
N VAL A 45 5.18 7.42 12.26
CA VAL A 45 5.74 6.12 11.89
C VAL A 45 4.88 4.98 12.47
N THR A 46 4.64 5.00 13.78
CA THR A 46 3.87 3.94 14.48
C THR A 46 2.44 3.85 13.93
N SER A 47 1.88 4.97 13.46
CA SER A 47 0.53 5.00 12.87
C SER A 47 0.43 4.29 11.53
N ARG A 48 1.54 4.06 10.83
CA ARG A 48 1.49 3.34 9.57
C ARG A 48 1.13 1.87 9.81
N LEU A 49 0.25 1.34 8.97
CA LEU A 49 -0.08 -0.09 8.98
C LEU A 49 1.15 -0.89 8.54
N TRP A 50 1.64 -1.72 9.46
CA TRP A 50 2.86 -2.50 9.32
C TRP A 50 2.50 -3.96 9.11
N PHE A 51 2.89 -4.51 7.96
CA PHE A 51 2.67 -5.91 7.62
C PHE A 51 4.01 -6.63 7.56
N THR A 52 4.10 -7.71 8.33
CA THR A 52 5.31 -8.52 8.45
C THR A 52 5.02 -9.94 7.97
N TYR A 53 6.04 -10.78 7.94
CA TYR A 53 5.81 -12.22 7.81
C TYR A 53 4.82 -12.71 8.86
N ARG A 54 3.95 -13.62 8.43
CA ARG A 54 2.98 -14.30 9.27
C ARG A 54 3.14 -15.80 9.19
N LYS A 55 2.67 -16.47 10.24
CA LYS A 55 2.63 -17.94 10.33
C LYS A 55 1.31 -18.41 10.91
N ASN A 56 0.95 -19.64 10.61
CA ASN A 56 -0.29 -20.29 11.05
C ASN A 56 -1.57 -19.66 10.47
N PHE A 57 -1.47 -18.97 9.33
CA PHE A 57 -2.67 -18.61 8.56
C PHE A 57 -3.18 -19.82 7.75
N PRO A 58 -4.45 -19.83 7.30
CA PRO A 58 -5.00 -20.92 6.48
C PRO A 58 -4.16 -21.20 5.23
N ALA A 59 -4.01 -22.46 4.82
CA ALA A 59 -3.15 -22.81 3.67
C ALA A 59 -3.57 -22.08 2.38
N ILE A 60 -2.62 -21.41 1.72
CA ILE A 60 -2.87 -20.73 0.44
C ILE A 60 -3.25 -21.76 -0.62
N GLY A 61 -4.40 -21.59 -1.29
CA GLY A 61 -4.91 -22.57 -2.27
C GLY A 61 -5.31 -23.92 -1.65
N GLY A 62 -5.47 -24.00 -0.33
CA GLY A 62 -5.88 -25.21 0.40
C GLY A 62 -4.74 -26.19 0.73
N THR A 63 -3.66 -26.19 -0.04
CA THR A 63 -2.50 -27.10 0.16
C THR A 63 -1.14 -26.39 0.14
N GLY A 64 -1.11 -25.09 -0.16
CA GLY A 64 0.10 -24.29 -0.21
C GLY A 64 0.61 -23.86 1.18
N PRO A 65 1.52 -22.88 1.22
CA PRO A 65 2.14 -22.42 2.46
C PRO A 65 1.11 -21.91 3.48
N THR A 66 1.43 -22.10 4.77
CA THR A 66 0.74 -21.53 5.94
C THR A 66 1.60 -20.46 6.65
N SER A 67 2.69 -20.07 6.00
CA SER A 67 3.58 -19.00 6.40
C SER A 67 4.25 -18.41 5.16
N ASP A 68 4.44 -17.09 5.17
CA ASP A 68 5.13 -16.37 4.10
C ASP A 68 6.59 -16.02 4.42
N THR A 69 7.10 -16.51 5.54
CA THR A 69 8.47 -16.30 5.99
C THR A 69 9.47 -16.73 4.92
N GLY A 70 10.37 -15.81 4.57
CA GLY A 70 11.45 -16.04 3.63
C GLY A 70 11.06 -15.85 2.16
N TRP A 71 9.81 -15.54 1.81
CA TRP A 71 9.42 -15.28 0.41
C TRP A 71 8.42 -14.13 0.21
N GLY A 72 7.63 -13.80 1.23
CA GLY A 72 6.56 -12.80 1.16
C GLY A 72 6.99 -11.34 1.27
N CYS A 73 8.26 -10.98 1.46
CA CYS A 73 8.63 -9.63 1.90
C CYS A 73 8.17 -8.52 0.95
N MET A 74 8.34 -8.70 -0.37
CA MET A 74 7.83 -7.70 -1.34
C MET A 74 6.30 -7.64 -1.35
N LEU A 75 5.61 -8.76 -1.10
CA LEU A 75 4.15 -8.78 -1.00
C LEU A 75 3.71 -7.97 0.23
N ARG A 76 4.40 -8.11 1.36
CA ARG A 76 4.18 -7.31 2.58
C ARG A 76 4.47 -5.83 2.36
N CYS A 77 5.54 -5.48 1.65
CA CYS A 77 5.80 -4.08 1.25
C CYS A 77 4.67 -3.53 0.36
N GLY A 78 4.19 -4.34 -0.59
CA GLY A 78 3.00 -4.03 -1.39
C GLY A 78 1.75 -3.79 -0.53
N GLN A 79 1.50 -4.64 0.47
CA GLN A 79 0.41 -4.43 1.43
C GLN A 79 0.58 -3.11 2.18
N MET A 80 1.77 -2.80 2.70
CA MET A 80 2.00 -1.57 3.48
C MET A 80 1.76 -0.31 2.65
N ILE A 81 2.30 -0.24 1.43
CA ILE A 81 2.15 0.95 0.58
C ILE A 81 0.71 1.12 0.08
N PHE A 82 0.00 0.02 -0.18
CA PHE A 82 -1.41 0.06 -0.59
C PHE A 82 -2.35 0.35 0.58
N ALA A 83 -2.05 -0.18 1.77
CA ALA A 83 -2.75 0.17 3.00
C ALA A 83 -2.57 1.65 3.34
N GLN A 84 -1.38 2.22 3.12
CA GLN A 84 -1.18 3.65 3.27
C GLN A 84 -2.08 4.47 2.33
N ALA A 85 -2.29 4.01 1.09
CA ALA A 85 -3.23 4.64 0.17
C ALA A 85 -4.68 4.61 0.72
N LEU A 86 -5.10 3.45 1.26
CA LEU A 86 -6.42 3.28 1.88
C LEU A 86 -6.60 4.10 3.16
N VAL A 87 -5.55 4.22 3.98
CA VAL A 87 -5.53 5.12 5.15
C VAL A 87 -5.73 6.56 4.68
N CYS A 88 -4.97 7.04 3.68
CA CYS A 88 -5.17 8.38 3.14
C CYS A 88 -6.58 8.59 2.59
N ARG A 89 -7.15 7.57 1.93
CA ARG A 89 -8.49 7.61 1.32
C ARG A 89 -9.63 7.65 2.34
N HIS A 90 -9.54 6.86 3.41
CA HIS A 90 -10.67 6.61 4.32
C HIS A 90 -10.53 7.25 5.69
N LEU A 91 -9.29 7.55 6.11
CA LEU A 91 -8.96 8.15 7.41
C LEU A 91 -8.28 9.53 7.26
N GLY A 92 -7.63 9.78 6.13
CA GLY A 92 -6.84 10.98 5.88
C GLY A 92 -5.39 10.87 6.36
N ARG A 93 -4.49 11.64 5.74
CA ARG A 93 -3.04 11.63 6.05
C ARG A 93 -2.73 12.05 7.50
N ASP A 94 -3.61 12.84 8.10
CA ASP A 94 -3.46 13.38 9.47
C ASP A 94 -3.94 12.43 10.56
N TRP A 95 -4.61 11.34 10.19
CA TRP A 95 -4.96 10.29 11.14
C TRP A 95 -3.70 9.69 11.79
N ARG A 96 -3.81 9.39 13.09
CA ARG A 96 -2.77 8.75 13.91
C ARG A 96 -3.38 7.63 14.75
N TRP A 97 -2.66 6.52 14.85
CA TRP A 97 -2.97 5.42 15.74
C TRP A 97 -2.42 5.70 17.14
N ILE A 98 -3.22 5.40 18.17
CA ILE A 98 -2.82 5.55 19.56
C ILE A 98 -3.17 4.26 20.29
N LYS A 99 -2.17 3.60 20.85
CA LYS A 99 -2.32 2.35 21.60
C LYS A 99 -3.38 2.48 22.69
N GLY A 100 -4.29 1.51 22.76
CA GLY A 100 -5.36 1.45 23.76
C GLY A 100 -6.51 2.45 23.54
N LYS A 101 -6.47 3.31 22.52
CA LYS A 101 -7.64 4.11 22.11
C LYS A 101 -8.42 3.34 21.05
N GLY A 102 -9.75 3.35 21.20
CA GLY A 102 -10.66 2.78 20.21
C GLY A 102 -10.49 3.45 18.84
N GLN A 103 -10.43 2.64 17.80
CA GLN A 103 -10.33 3.09 16.41
C GLN A 103 -11.72 3.12 15.75
N THR A 104 -11.83 3.83 14.63
CA THR A 104 -13.08 3.93 13.87
C THR A 104 -13.36 2.66 13.06
N ASP A 105 -14.61 2.44 12.66
CA ASP A 105 -14.98 1.32 11.79
C ASP A 105 -14.23 1.36 10.45
N ASN A 106 -14.00 2.56 9.90
CA ASN A 106 -13.20 2.73 8.69
C ASN A 106 -11.77 2.20 8.86
N TYR A 107 -11.16 2.39 10.03
CA TYR A 107 -9.83 1.86 10.30
C TYR A 107 -9.83 0.33 10.27
N PHE A 108 -10.79 -0.29 10.96
CA PHE A 108 -10.89 -1.75 10.97
C PHE A 108 -11.27 -2.30 9.60
N ASN A 109 -12.07 -1.59 8.79
CA ASN A 109 -12.36 -1.96 7.41
C ASN A 109 -11.09 -1.95 6.54
N VAL A 110 -10.22 -0.94 6.70
CA VAL A 110 -8.92 -0.91 6.04
C VAL A 110 -8.07 -2.10 6.50
N LEU A 111 -7.89 -2.29 7.80
CA LEU A 111 -7.07 -3.38 8.34
C LEU A 111 -7.58 -4.76 7.90
N ASN A 112 -8.92 -4.96 7.92
CA ASN A 112 -9.59 -6.18 7.48
C ASN A 112 -9.28 -6.54 6.03
N ALA A 113 -9.04 -5.56 5.17
CA ALA A 113 -8.69 -5.81 3.78
C ALA A 113 -7.33 -6.52 3.61
N PHE A 114 -6.48 -6.55 4.65
CA PHE A 114 -5.12 -7.11 4.60
C PHE A 114 -4.87 -8.33 5.49
N ILE A 115 -5.84 -8.71 6.33
CA ILE A 115 -5.74 -9.89 7.21
C ILE A 115 -5.43 -11.13 6.36
N ASP A 116 -4.63 -12.07 6.91
CA ASP A 116 -4.16 -13.27 6.23
C ASP A 116 -5.28 -14.33 6.06
N LYS A 117 -6.38 -13.94 5.41
CA LYS A 117 -7.50 -14.78 5.06
C LYS A 117 -7.90 -14.55 3.61
N LYS A 118 -8.41 -15.61 2.97
CA LYS A 118 -8.76 -15.60 1.54
C LYS A 118 -9.90 -14.63 1.17
N ASP A 119 -10.72 -14.23 2.13
CA ASP A 119 -11.86 -13.32 1.96
C ASP A 119 -11.47 -11.84 2.07
N SER A 120 -10.27 -11.53 2.60
CA SER A 120 -9.71 -10.18 2.60
C SER A 120 -9.12 -9.81 1.23
N TYR A 121 -9.49 -8.63 0.69
CA TYR A 121 -9.17 -8.19 -0.67
C TYR A 121 -7.68 -8.26 -1.04
N TYR A 122 -6.82 -7.81 -0.12
CA TYR A 122 -5.38 -7.64 -0.31
C TYR A 122 -4.59 -8.55 0.64
N SER A 123 -5.15 -9.69 1.03
CA SER A 123 -4.44 -10.68 1.84
C SER A 123 -3.26 -11.29 1.10
N ILE A 124 -2.34 -11.88 1.87
CA ILE A 124 -1.22 -12.65 1.30
C ILE A 124 -1.72 -13.77 0.37
N HIS A 125 -2.90 -14.35 0.66
CA HIS A 125 -3.57 -15.35 -0.17
C HIS A 125 -3.94 -14.78 -1.53
N GLN A 126 -4.66 -13.67 -1.54
CA GLN A 126 -5.13 -13.04 -2.79
C GLN A 126 -3.97 -12.53 -3.62
N ILE A 127 -2.96 -11.91 -2.99
CA ILE A 127 -1.76 -11.42 -3.68
C ILE A 127 -0.98 -12.58 -4.32
N ALA A 128 -0.69 -13.63 -3.55
CA ALA A 128 0.08 -14.77 -4.06
C ALA A 128 -0.68 -15.53 -5.16
N GLN A 129 -2.00 -15.70 -5.01
CA GLN A 129 -2.84 -16.37 -6.01
C GLN A 129 -2.97 -15.55 -7.30
N MET A 130 -3.17 -14.23 -7.18
CA MET A 130 -3.28 -13.33 -8.33
C MET A 130 -1.97 -13.26 -9.12
N GLY A 131 -0.81 -13.30 -8.46
CA GLY A 131 0.47 -13.28 -9.15
C GLY A 131 0.81 -14.56 -9.92
N VAL A 132 0.06 -15.66 -9.75
CA VAL A 132 0.11 -16.79 -10.69
C VAL A 132 -0.25 -16.33 -12.11
N GLY A 133 -1.22 -15.40 -12.24
CA GLY A 133 -1.57 -14.76 -13.50
C GLY A 133 -0.49 -13.83 -14.06
N GLU A 134 0.49 -13.43 -13.24
CA GLU A 134 1.70 -12.68 -13.64
C GLU A 134 2.91 -13.61 -13.89
N GLY A 135 2.68 -14.92 -13.96
CA GLY A 135 3.75 -15.91 -14.15
C GLY A 135 4.62 -16.15 -12.91
N LYS A 136 4.12 -15.83 -11.71
CA LYS A 136 4.80 -16.10 -10.44
C LYS A 136 4.14 -17.25 -9.69
N SER A 137 4.90 -18.30 -9.40
CA SER A 137 4.42 -19.38 -8.53
C SER A 137 4.24 -18.88 -7.09
N ILE A 138 3.30 -19.48 -6.35
CA ILE A 138 3.16 -19.25 -4.90
C ILE A 138 4.47 -19.64 -4.22
N GLY A 139 4.98 -18.80 -3.31
CA GLY A 139 6.29 -18.99 -2.70
C GLY A 139 7.45 -18.29 -3.42
N GLN A 140 7.22 -17.69 -4.59
CA GLN A 140 8.25 -16.96 -5.32
C GLN A 140 8.30 -15.49 -4.91
N TRP A 141 9.52 -14.94 -4.81
CA TRP A 141 9.72 -13.51 -4.58
C TRP A 141 9.30 -12.64 -5.79
N TYR A 142 8.72 -11.47 -5.51
CA TYR A 142 8.24 -10.51 -6.51
C TYR A 142 9.15 -9.29 -6.56
N GLY A 143 9.29 -8.69 -7.74
CA GLY A 143 9.82 -7.33 -7.86
C GLY A 143 8.72 -6.27 -7.68
N PRO A 144 9.09 -4.98 -7.54
CA PRO A 144 8.14 -3.88 -7.34
C PRO A 144 7.05 -3.79 -8.42
N ASN A 145 7.42 -3.97 -9.71
CA ASN A 145 6.44 -3.95 -10.80
C ASN A 145 5.42 -5.09 -10.67
N THR A 146 5.86 -6.31 -10.36
CA THR A 146 4.94 -7.47 -10.26
C THR A 146 3.91 -7.29 -9.16
N VAL A 147 4.33 -6.84 -7.97
CA VAL A 147 3.36 -6.58 -6.88
C VAL A 147 2.43 -5.42 -7.21
N ALA A 148 2.90 -4.39 -7.92
CA ALA A 148 2.06 -3.30 -8.41
C ALA A 148 0.95 -3.81 -9.35
N GLN A 149 1.29 -4.64 -10.35
CA GLN A 149 0.31 -5.22 -11.28
C GLN A 149 -0.74 -6.07 -10.55
N VAL A 150 -0.31 -6.87 -9.58
CA VAL A 150 -1.21 -7.66 -8.74
C VAL A 150 -2.17 -6.77 -7.95
N LEU A 151 -1.67 -5.74 -7.28
CA LEU A 151 -2.51 -4.80 -6.52
C LEU A 151 -3.52 -4.07 -7.41
N LYS A 152 -3.12 -3.67 -8.63
CA LYS A 152 -4.03 -3.09 -9.63
C LYS A 152 -5.18 -4.04 -9.97
N LYS A 153 -4.91 -5.33 -10.15
CA LYS A 153 -5.94 -6.34 -10.41
C LYS A 153 -6.83 -6.60 -9.19
N LEU A 154 -6.28 -6.62 -7.98
CA LEU A 154 -7.06 -6.84 -6.77
C LEU A 154 -7.99 -5.64 -6.45
N ALA A 155 -7.52 -4.42 -6.71
CA ALA A 155 -8.29 -3.20 -6.47
C ALA A 155 -9.60 -3.13 -7.27
N THR A 156 -9.74 -3.89 -8.37
CA THR A 156 -10.99 -3.94 -9.13
C THR A 156 -12.15 -4.59 -8.36
N PHE A 157 -11.83 -5.42 -7.36
CA PHE A 157 -12.82 -6.10 -6.53
C PHE A 157 -13.23 -5.28 -5.30
N ASP A 158 -12.44 -4.27 -4.93
CA ASP A 158 -12.72 -3.39 -3.79
C ASP A 158 -13.61 -2.21 -4.23
N THR A 159 -14.91 -2.49 -4.30
CA THR A 159 -15.92 -1.48 -4.65
C THR A 159 -16.09 -0.40 -3.58
N TRP A 160 -15.71 -0.69 -2.33
CA TRP A 160 -15.82 0.26 -1.22
C TRP A 160 -14.83 1.41 -1.39
N SER A 161 -13.57 1.10 -1.69
CA SER A 161 -12.54 2.11 -1.89
C SER A 161 -12.64 2.77 -3.27
N SER A 162 -13.08 2.00 -4.28
CA SER A 162 -13.30 2.46 -5.66
C SER A 162 -12.09 3.20 -6.25
N LEU A 163 -10.89 2.65 -6.02
CA LEU A 163 -9.62 3.25 -6.44
C LEU A 163 -9.38 3.09 -7.94
N ALA A 164 -8.85 4.12 -8.57
CA ALA A 164 -8.20 4.03 -9.86
C ALA A 164 -6.72 3.70 -9.63
N VAL A 165 -6.24 2.55 -10.10
CA VAL A 165 -4.81 2.18 -9.95
C VAL A 165 -4.12 2.24 -11.31
N HIS A 166 -3.21 3.21 -11.46
CA HIS A 166 -2.41 3.39 -12.67
C HIS A 166 -0.96 2.99 -12.41
N ILE A 167 -0.37 2.26 -13.34
CA ILE A 167 1.04 1.85 -13.27
C ILE A 167 1.72 2.44 -14.50
N ALA A 168 2.52 3.48 -14.28
CA ALA A 168 3.23 4.18 -15.33
C ALA A 168 4.49 3.39 -15.72
N MET A 169 4.46 2.84 -16.93
CA MET A 169 5.58 2.09 -17.50
C MET A 169 6.51 3.02 -18.29
N ASP A 170 7.68 2.51 -18.67
CA ASP A 170 8.65 3.22 -19.54
C ASP A 170 9.05 4.61 -19.01
N ASN A 171 9.06 4.75 -17.69
CA ASN A 171 9.39 5.98 -16.96
C ASN A 171 8.56 7.21 -17.41
N THR A 172 7.35 6.98 -17.94
CA THR A 172 6.51 8.03 -18.54
C THR A 172 5.11 8.01 -17.96
N VAL A 173 4.67 9.14 -17.41
CA VAL A 173 3.30 9.32 -16.89
C VAL A 173 2.46 10.06 -17.92
N VAL A 174 1.50 9.36 -18.55
CA VAL A 174 0.61 9.94 -19.56
C VAL A 174 -0.64 10.51 -18.87
N MET A 175 -0.70 11.84 -18.77
CA MET A 175 -1.78 12.53 -18.05
C MET A 175 -3.18 12.23 -18.61
N GLU A 176 -3.30 12.03 -19.92
CA GLU A 176 -4.60 11.74 -20.56
C GLU A 176 -5.15 10.37 -20.16
N GLU A 177 -4.29 9.34 -20.09
CA GLU A 177 -4.68 8.01 -19.61
C GLU A 177 -5.15 8.03 -18.16
N ILE A 178 -4.48 8.80 -17.30
CA ILE A 178 -4.91 8.99 -15.91
C ILE A 178 -6.30 9.64 -15.85
N ARG A 179 -6.52 10.70 -16.64
CA ARG A 179 -7.85 11.36 -16.67
C ARG A 179 -8.94 10.39 -17.10
N TRP A 180 -8.72 9.61 -18.16
CA TRP A 180 -9.69 8.60 -18.59
C TRP A 180 -9.96 7.56 -17.51
N LEU A 181 -8.90 7.02 -16.87
CA LEU A 181 -9.05 6.02 -15.82
C LEU A 181 -9.88 6.54 -14.64
N CYS A 182 -9.60 7.77 -14.18
CA CYS A 182 -10.26 8.34 -13.02
C CYS A 182 -11.67 8.89 -13.30
N GLN A 183 -11.96 9.32 -14.53
CA GLN A 183 -13.26 9.88 -14.92
C GLN A 183 -14.26 8.83 -15.43
N SER A 184 -13.83 7.58 -15.61
CA SER A 184 -14.65 6.52 -16.20
C SER A 184 -15.88 6.16 -15.37
N ASN A 185 -16.97 6.86 -15.65
CA ASN A 185 -18.38 6.44 -15.58
C ASN A 185 -19.04 6.62 -16.97
N PHE A 186 -18.37 6.21 -18.05
CA PHE A 186 -19.03 6.13 -19.35
C PHE A 186 -19.77 4.79 -19.46
N PRO A 187 -21.12 4.75 -19.50
CA PRO A 187 -21.79 3.59 -20.05
C PRO A 187 -21.31 3.46 -21.50
N CYS A 188 -20.83 2.27 -21.88
CA CYS A 188 -20.40 1.98 -23.24
C CYS A 188 -21.46 2.47 -24.24
N ALA A 189 -21.16 3.54 -24.96
CA ALA A 189 -21.88 3.91 -26.18
C ALA A 189 -21.48 2.92 -27.28
N GLY A 190 -22.01 1.69 -27.17
CA GLY A 190 -21.65 0.58 -28.06
C GLY A 190 -22.74 -0.48 -28.22
N ALA A 191 -23.91 -0.30 -27.61
CA ALA A 191 -25.08 -1.17 -27.82
C ALA A 191 -26.28 -0.33 -28.25
N ALA A 192 -26.19 0.30 -29.41
CA ALA A 192 -27.34 0.85 -30.13
C ALA A 192 -27.58 0.02 -31.38
N ALA A 193 -28.35 -1.06 -31.25
CA ALA A 193 -28.98 -1.74 -32.39
C ALA A 193 -30.17 -2.61 -31.92
N CYS A 194 -31.22 -1.98 -31.40
CA CYS A 194 -32.58 -2.54 -31.42
C CYS A 194 -33.56 -1.38 -31.61
N PRO A 195 -34.37 -1.32 -32.69
CA PRO A 195 -35.38 -0.28 -32.81
C PRO A 195 -36.53 -0.60 -31.84
N ALA A 196 -36.85 0.38 -30.99
CA ALA A 196 -37.98 0.31 -30.09
C ALA A 196 -39.29 0.36 -30.88
N VAL A 197 -40.13 -0.66 -30.70
CA VAL A 197 -41.55 -0.59 -31.07
C VAL A 197 -42.24 0.23 -30.00
N GLU A 198 -42.90 1.31 -30.43
CA GLU A 198 -43.75 2.17 -29.61
C GLU A 198 -44.82 1.35 -28.89
N SER A 199 -44.93 1.53 -27.57
CA SER A 199 -46.17 1.26 -26.87
C SER A 199 -46.36 2.31 -25.79
N GLU A 200 -47.34 3.17 -26.04
CA GLU A 200 -47.83 4.19 -25.13
C GLU A 200 -48.43 3.55 -23.87
N VAL A 201 -47.88 3.88 -22.70
CA VAL A 201 -48.65 3.85 -21.45
C VAL A 201 -48.40 5.15 -20.71
N ARG A 202 -49.32 6.09 -20.88
CA ARG A 202 -49.46 7.28 -20.03
C ARG A 202 -50.22 6.88 -18.77
N CYS A 203 -49.70 7.22 -17.58
CA CYS A 203 -50.49 7.46 -16.37
C CYS A 203 -49.75 8.40 -15.40
N ASN A 204 -50.10 9.68 -15.48
CA ASN A 204 -50.32 10.71 -14.44
C ASN A 204 -49.44 10.80 -13.16
N GLY A 205 -48.62 11.87 -13.10
CA GLY A 205 -48.90 13.06 -12.28
C GLY A 205 -48.51 13.10 -10.79
N TYR A 206 -47.34 13.67 -10.48
CA TYR A 206 -47.07 14.58 -9.34
C TYR A 206 -45.77 15.38 -9.66
N PRO A 207 -45.68 16.69 -9.34
CA PRO A 207 -44.44 17.45 -9.50
C PRO A 207 -43.63 17.39 -8.20
N GLU A 208 -42.48 16.71 -8.24
CA GLU A 208 -41.41 16.98 -7.28
C GLU A 208 -40.17 17.46 -8.05
N ASP A 209 -39.98 18.75 -7.90
CA ASP A 209 -38.79 19.50 -8.27
C ASP A 209 -37.55 18.93 -7.57
N VAL A 210 -36.48 18.81 -8.37
CA VAL A 210 -35.06 18.88 -7.96
C VAL A 210 -34.52 17.67 -7.18
N GLU A 211 -33.97 16.69 -7.91
CA GLU A 211 -32.56 16.32 -7.73
C GLU A 211 -31.94 16.04 -9.11
N VAL A 212 -31.69 17.12 -9.85
CA VAL A 212 -30.50 17.18 -10.70
C VAL A 212 -29.30 17.16 -9.73
N ARG A 213 -29.00 15.99 -9.16
CA ARG A 213 -27.69 15.75 -8.55
C ARG A 213 -26.72 15.74 -9.72
N ASP A 214 -26.19 16.93 -9.96
CA ASP A 214 -24.90 17.23 -10.55
C ASP A 214 -24.18 15.98 -11.04
N ARG A 215 -24.22 15.71 -12.35
CA ARG A 215 -23.33 14.74 -13.00
C ARG A 215 -21.90 15.30 -13.01
N LEU A 216 -21.39 15.70 -11.84
CA LEU A 216 -19.96 15.84 -11.64
C LEU A 216 -19.40 14.45 -11.92
N SER A 217 -18.56 14.35 -12.94
CA SER A 217 -17.72 13.18 -13.15
C SER A 217 -16.95 12.94 -11.85
N LEU A 218 -17.43 12.03 -11.01
CA LEU A 218 -16.79 11.69 -9.74
C LEU A 218 -15.40 11.15 -10.07
N TRP A 219 -14.37 11.93 -9.76
CA TRP A 219 -12.98 11.52 -9.93
C TRP A 219 -12.69 10.38 -8.96
N LYS A 220 -12.37 9.19 -9.50
CA LYS A 220 -11.92 8.07 -8.68
C LYS A 220 -10.55 8.42 -8.06
N PRO A 221 -10.39 8.29 -6.74
CA PRO A 221 -9.10 8.47 -6.08
C PRO A 221 -8.04 7.59 -6.74
N LEU A 222 -6.94 8.22 -7.12
CA LEU A 222 -5.88 7.61 -7.92
C LEU A 222 -4.77 7.09 -6.99
N VAL A 223 -4.35 5.85 -7.23
CA VAL A 223 -3.06 5.33 -6.78
C VAL A 223 -2.17 5.19 -8.00
N LEU A 224 -1.14 6.02 -8.09
CA LEU A 224 -0.16 6.03 -9.17
C LEU A 224 1.11 5.33 -8.72
N LEU A 225 1.45 4.21 -9.36
CA LEU A 225 2.70 3.49 -9.15
C LEU A 225 3.63 3.70 -10.34
N ILE A 226 4.90 3.99 -10.06
CA ILE A 226 5.93 4.22 -11.07
C ILE A 226 7.10 3.27 -10.77
N PRO A 227 7.10 2.04 -11.35
CA PRO A 227 8.23 1.13 -11.26
C PRO A 227 9.44 1.71 -12.00
N LEU A 228 10.60 1.73 -11.35
CA LEU A 228 11.82 2.35 -11.88
C LEU A 228 13.02 1.44 -11.69
N ARG A 229 14.03 1.63 -12.55
CA ARG A 229 15.38 1.09 -12.38
C ARG A 229 16.39 2.24 -12.40
N LEU A 230 16.88 2.64 -11.22
CA LEU A 230 17.72 3.84 -11.04
C LEU A 230 19.23 3.60 -11.21
N GLY A 231 19.61 2.43 -11.72
CA GLY A 231 21.00 2.04 -11.92
C GLY A 231 21.16 0.55 -12.23
N LEU A 232 22.39 0.10 -12.46
CA LEU A 232 22.67 -1.29 -12.81
C LEU A 232 22.78 -2.19 -11.58
N THR A 233 23.56 -1.78 -10.59
CA THR A 233 23.77 -2.51 -9.32
C THR A 233 23.44 -1.65 -8.12
N GLU A 234 23.81 -0.38 -8.19
CA GLU A 234 23.59 0.65 -7.18
C GLU A 234 22.81 1.80 -7.82
N ILE A 235 22.18 2.63 -6.98
CA ILE A 235 21.52 3.85 -7.45
C ILE A 235 22.55 4.84 -7.99
N ASN A 236 22.25 5.48 -9.12
CA ASN A 236 23.06 6.59 -9.60
C ASN A 236 22.78 7.84 -8.74
N GLU A 237 23.83 8.48 -8.21
CA GLU A 237 23.75 9.65 -7.35
C GLU A 237 22.92 10.80 -7.94
N ALA A 238 22.88 10.92 -9.27
CA ALA A 238 22.05 11.92 -9.97
C ALA A 238 20.54 11.81 -9.64
N TYR A 239 20.07 10.65 -9.19
CA TYR A 239 18.67 10.43 -8.82
C TYR A 239 18.37 10.66 -7.34
N ILE A 240 19.38 10.79 -6.47
CA ILE A 240 19.18 10.86 -5.02
C ILE A 240 18.30 12.04 -4.62
N GLU A 241 18.59 13.24 -5.12
CA GLU A 241 17.79 14.43 -4.80
C GLU A 241 16.37 14.34 -5.38
N THR A 242 16.21 13.74 -6.56
CA THR A 242 14.87 13.50 -7.14
C THR A 242 14.07 12.52 -6.28
N LEU A 243 14.71 11.46 -5.78
CA LEU A 243 14.10 10.48 -4.89
C LEU A 243 13.68 11.12 -3.56
N LYS A 244 14.53 11.97 -2.96
CA LYS A 244 14.18 12.75 -1.76
C LYS A 244 12.94 13.61 -1.99
N HIS A 245 12.87 14.30 -3.13
CA HIS A 245 11.69 15.08 -3.50
C HIS A 245 10.39 14.26 -3.62
N CYS A 246 10.46 12.99 -4.04
CA CYS A 246 9.28 12.11 -4.04
C CYS A 246 8.70 11.89 -2.63
N PHE A 247 9.50 11.93 -1.57
CA PHE A 247 9.03 11.85 -0.18
C PHE A 247 8.47 13.17 0.36
N MET A 248 8.77 14.30 -0.29
CA MET A 248 8.36 15.64 0.14
C MET A 248 6.97 16.04 -0.38
N MET A 249 6.45 15.35 -1.40
CA MET A 249 5.14 15.65 -1.97
C MET A 249 4.01 15.28 -1.00
N PRO A 250 2.97 16.11 -0.84
CA PRO A 250 1.78 15.76 -0.04
C PRO A 250 1.09 14.46 -0.48
N GLN A 251 1.23 14.12 -1.77
CA GLN A 251 0.69 12.91 -2.40
C GLN A 251 1.54 11.67 -2.14
N SER A 252 2.72 11.81 -1.53
CA SER A 252 3.68 10.72 -1.37
C SER A 252 3.09 9.58 -0.55
N LEU A 253 3.09 8.38 -1.14
CA LEU A 253 2.88 7.13 -0.43
C LEU A 253 4.21 6.41 -0.19
N GLY A 254 5.35 7.03 -0.51
CA GLY A 254 6.67 6.44 -0.32
C GLY A 254 7.11 5.54 -1.46
N VAL A 255 8.00 4.59 -1.15
CA VAL A 255 8.69 3.75 -2.13
C VAL A 255 8.77 2.32 -1.62
N ILE A 256 8.53 1.34 -2.48
CA ILE A 256 8.86 -0.07 -2.21
C ILE A 256 10.04 -0.49 -3.07
N GLY A 257 10.95 -1.29 -2.50
CA GLY A 257 12.15 -1.72 -3.19
C GLY A 257 12.94 -2.72 -2.38
N GLY A 258 14.14 -3.05 -2.87
CA GLY A 258 15.08 -3.93 -2.20
C GLY A 258 15.43 -5.17 -3.01
N LYS A 259 16.45 -5.88 -2.52
CA LYS A 259 16.98 -7.10 -3.14
C LYS A 259 16.03 -8.28 -2.93
N PRO A 260 16.16 -9.38 -3.70
CA PRO A 260 15.46 -10.62 -3.42
C PRO A 260 15.56 -10.98 -1.93
N ASN A 261 14.41 -11.25 -1.31
CA ASN A 261 14.28 -11.61 0.10
C ASN A 261 14.71 -10.53 1.12
N SER A 262 14.96 -9.29 0.69
CA SER A 262 15.30 -8.12 1.52
C SER A 262 14.56 -6.88 1.02
N ALA A 263 13.23 -6.96 0.99
CA ALA A 263 12.36 -5.87 0.52
C ALA A 263 11.91 -4.97 1.69
N HIS A 264 11.89 -3.66 1.46
CA HIS A 264 11.50 -2.67 2.47
C HIS A 264 10.47 -1.69 1.91
N TYR A 265 9.68 -1.11 2.81
CA TYR A 265 8.78 -0.01 2.51
C TYR A 265 9.35 1.29 3.06
N PHE A 266 9.94 2.10 2.19
CA PHE A 266 10.53 3.40 2.52
C PHE A 266 9.42 4.43 2.64
N ILE A 267 9.36 5.09 3.78
CA ILE A 267 8.32 6.07 4.14
C ILE A 267 8.85 7.50 4.19
N GLY A 268 10.17 7.68 4.11
CA GLY A 268 10.79 8.96 4.37
C GLY A 268 12.30 8.95 4.29
N TYR A 269 12.91 10.06 4.69
CA TYR A 269 14.36 10.19 4.79
C TYR A 269 14.76 11.25 5.84
N VAL A 270 16.02 11.18 6.28
CA VAL A 270 16.70 12.20 7.09
C VAL A 270 18.17 12.26 6.67
N GLY A 271 18.66 13.44 6.27
CA GLY A 271 19.99 13.57 5.68
C GLY A 271 20.18 12.63 4.47
N GLU A 272 21.15 11.71 4.55
CA GLU A 272 21.46 10.70 3.53
C GLU A 272 20.93 9.29 3.87
N GLU A 273 20.00 9.18 4.82
CA GLU A 273 19.40 7.92 5.22
C GLU A 273 17.92 7.86 4.87
N LEU A 274 17.48 6.72 4.32
CA LEU A 274 16.06 6.41 4.15
C LEU A 274 15.49 5.84 5.44
N ILE A 275 14.25 6.20 5.72
CA ILE A 275 13.46 5.69 6.84
C ILE A 275 12.47 4.66 6.29
N TYR A 276 12.41 3.47 6.86
CA TYR A 276 11.58 2.40 6.32
C TYR A 276 10.91 1.51 7.38
N LEU A 277 9.85 0.84 6.94
CA LEU A 277 9.19 -0.26 7.62
C LEU A 277 9.65 -1.58 7.03
N ASP A 278 10.05 -2.48 7.91
CA ASP A 278 10.68 -3.74 7.55
C ASP A 278 9.72 -4.92 7.81
N PRO A 279 9.44 -5.80 6.83
CA PRO A 279 8.54 -6.93 7.01
C PRO A 279 9.21 -8.20 7.59
N HIS A 280 10.53 -8.22 7.82
CA HIS A 280 11.33 -9.41 8.13
C HIS A 280 11.26 -9.82 9.60
N THR A 281 10.04 -9.92 10.14
CA THR A 281 9.76 -10.54 11.44
C THR A 281 8.52 -11.42 11.34
N THR A 282 8.60 -12.63 11.89
CA THR A 282 7.51 -13.61 11.75
C THR A 282 6.59 -13.58 12.97
N GLN A 283 5.41 -13.00 12.78
CA GLN A 283 4.36 -12.91 13.79
C GLN A 283 3.28 -13.99 13.57
N PRO A 284 2.57 -14.47 14.61
CA PRO A 284 1.40 -15.34 14.41
C PRO A 284 0.29 -14.63 13.62
N ALA A 285 -0.47 -15.34 12.78
CA ALA A 285 -1.67 -14.80 12.16
C ALA A 285 -2.67 -14.32 13.23
N VAL A 286 -3.35 -13.20 12.97
CA VAL A 286 -4.35 -12.65 13.90
C VAL A 286 -5.72 -13.17 13.51
N GLU A 287 -6.40 -13.77 14.49
CA GLU A 287 -7.81 -14.15 14.39
C GLU A 287 -8.66 -13.13 15.16
N PRO A 288 -9.88 -12.80 14.69
CA PRO A 288 -10.83 -12.03 15.47
C PRO A 288 -11.10 -12.75 16.79
N ASN A 289 -11.19 -12.01 17.88
CA ASN A 289 -11.60 -12.59 19.16
C ASN A 289 -13.12 -12.91 19.17
N ASP A 290 -13.58 -13.55 20.24
CA ASP A 290 -15.00 -13.94 20.40
C ASP A 290 -15.97 -12.74 20.39
N SER A 291 -15.48 -11.52 20.63
CA SER A 291 -16.26 -10.28 20.54
C SER A 291 -16.20 -9.60 19.16
N GLY A 292 -15.55 -10.24 18.18
CA GLY A 292 -15.38 -9.72 16.82
C GLY A 292 -14.36 -8.59 16.67
N CYS A 293 -13.66 -8.23 17.76
CA CYS A 293 -12.63 -7.20 17.78
C CYS A 293 -11.27 -7.79 17.37
N LEU A 294 -10.56 -7.07 16.50
CA LEU A 294 -9.24 -7.48 16.00
C LEU A 294 -8.15 -6.83 16.84
N ALA A 295 -7.26 -7.65 17.39
CA ALA A 295 -6.07 -7.16 18.05
C ALA A 295 -5.12 -6.55 17.01
N ASP A 296 -4.96 -5.23 17.05
CA ASP A 296 -4.28 -4.46 16.00
C ASP A 296 -2.81 -4.13 16.34
N GLU A 297 -2.38 -4.32 17.58
CA GLU A 297 -1.03 -3.94 18.05
C GLU A 297 0.11 -4.50 17.19
N SER A 298 -0.06 -5.72 16.66
CA SER A 298 0.94 -6.38 15.81
C SER A 298 1.05 -5.78 14.40
N PHE A 299 0.15 -4.88 14.03
CA PHE A 299 0.13 -4.15 12.76
C PHE A 299 0.64 -2.71 12.90
N HIS A 300 1.23 -2.37 14.04
CA HIS A 300 1.81 -1.07 14.30
C HIS A 300 3.24 -1.25 14.82
N CYS A 301 4.21 -0.73 14.05
CA CYS A 301 5.63 -0.80 14.37
C CYS A 301 5.95 0.09 15.58
N GLN A 302 6.13 -0.52 16.76
CA GLN A 302 6.37 0.18 18.03
C GLN A 302 7.86 0.32 18.39
N HIS A 303 8.77 -0.21 17.58
CA HIS A 303 10.21 -0.02 17.75
C HIS A 303 10.69 1.22 17.00
N PRO A 304 11.88 1.77 17.31
CA PRO A 304 12.47 2.86 16.54
C PRO A 304 12.51 2.52 15.05
N PRO A 305 12.24 3.49 14.16
CA PRO A 305 12.21 3.23 12.72
C PRO A 305 13.59 2.82 12.20
N CYS A 306 13.59 1.85 11.30
CA CYS A 306 14.79 1.41 10.64
C CYS A 306 15.30 2.50 9.68
N ARG A 307 16.63 2.64 9.62
CA ARG A 307 17.34 3.57 8.76
C ARG A 307 18.40 2.84 7.96
N MET A 308 18.64 3.27 6.72
CA MET A 308 19.75 2.79 5.89
C MET A 308 20.24 3.89 4.97
N SER A 309 21.50 3.84 4.54
CA SER A 309 22.04 4.82 3.59
C SER A 309 21.28 4.75 2.27
N ILE A 310 20.98 5.92 1.67
CA ILE A 310 20.37 5.99 0.33
C ILE A 310 21.25 5.27 -0.71
N ALA A 311 22.57 5.29 -0.55
CA ALA A 311 23.51 4.63 -1.46
C ALA A 311 23.37 3.09 -1.46
N GLU A 312 22.85 2.50 -0.39
CA GLU A 312 22.66 1.06 -0.25
C GLU A 312 21.34 0.55 -0.86
N LEU A 313 20.48 1.47 -1.31
CA LEU A 313 19.19 1.15 -1.92
C LEU A 313 19.38 0.35 -3.23
N ASP A 314 18.67 -0.78 -3.35
CA ASP A 314 18.61 -1.50 -4.63
C ASP A 314 17.96 -0.62 -5.71
N PRO A 315 18.54 -0.51 -6.91
CA PRO A 315 18.01 0.39 -7.93
C PRO A 315 16.64 -0.03 -8.49
N SER A 316 16.13 -1.25 -8.24
CA SER A 316 14.76 -1.65 -8.61
C SER A 316 13.77 -1.23 -7.53
N ILE A 317 12.97 -0.20 -7.83
CA ILE A 317 11.98 0.36 -6.91
C ILE A 317 10.63 0.57 -7.59
N ALA A 318 9.60 0.90 -6.80
CA ALA A 318 8.40 1.58 -7.29
C ALA A 318 8.07 2.75 -6.37
N VAL A 319 8.02 3.95 -6.94
CA VAL A 319 7.55 5.16 -6.26
C VAL A 319 6.03 5.20 -6.37
N VAL A 320 5.33 5.55 -5.30
CA VAL A 320 3.86 5.56 -5.28
C VAL A 320 3.32 6.88 -4.76
N CYS A 321 2.31 7.41 -5.43
CA CYS A 321 1.60 8.63 -5.06
C CYS A 321 0.08 8.40 -5.05
N SER A 322 -0.63 9.17 -4.21
CA SER A 322 -2.09 9.19 -4.13
C SER A 322 -2.65 10.57 -4.46
N CYS A 323 -3.65 10.62 -5.35
CA CYS A 323 -4.29 11.86 -5.81
C CYS A 323 -5.82 11.79 -5.72
#